data_AF-A0A3M1ZC80-F1
#
_entry.id   AF-A0A3M1ZC80-F1
#
_cell.length_a   1.000
_cell.length_b   1.000
_cell.length_c   1.000
_cell.angle_alpha   90.00
_cell.angle_beta   90.00
_cell.angle_gamma   90.00
#
_symmetry.space_group_name_H-M   'P 1'
#
loop_
_entity.id
_entity.type
_entity.pdbx_description
1 polymer ?
#
loop_
_entity_poly.entity_id
_entity_poly.type
_entity_poly.pdbx_seq_one_letter_code
_entity_poly.pdbx_strand_id
1 'polypeptide(L)' 'MLVVEDNVDNRELLVKVLSRHGYEVVEAASGEEALDLA' A
#
# COMPACT_ATOMS: atom_id res chain seq x y z
N MET A 1 -2.37 -7.23 3.15
CA MET A 1 -2.38 -6.97 1.69
C MET A 1 -1.29 -5.96 1.40
N LEU A 2 -0.37 -6.25 0.47
CA LEU A 2 0.72 -5.34 0.12
C LEU A 2 0.29 -4.44 -1.04
N VAL A 3 0.41 -3.14 -0.87
CA VAL A 3 0.12 -2.12 -1.90
C VAL A 3 1.42 -1.42 -2.26
N VAL A 4 1.84 -1.57 -3.51
CA VAL A 4 3.03 -0.91 -4.05
C VAL A 4 2.57 0.15 -5.04
N GLU A 5 2.80 1.42 -4.72
CA GLU A 5 2.38 2.55 -5.53
C GLU A 5 3.35 3.72 -5.33
N ASP A 6 3.94 4.22 -6.41
CA ASP A 6 4.96 5.26 -6.40
C ASP A 6 4.37 6.67 -6.19
N ASN A 7 3.12 6.89 -6.59
CA ASN A 7 2.40 8.13 -6.32
C ASN A 7 1.73 8.13 -4.94
N VAL A 8 2.07 9.12 -4.11
CA VAL A 8 1.56 9.23 -2.74
C VAL A 8 0.03 9.37 -2.68
N ASP A 9 -0.57 10.19 -3.53
CA ASP A 9 -2.02 10.45 -3.52
C ASP A 9 -2.81 9.18 -3.88
N ASN A 10 -2.32 8.45 -4.88
CA ASN A 10 -2.91 7.17 -5.29
C ASN A 10 -2.76 6.11 -4.19
N ARG A 11 -1.58 6.01 -3.57
CA ARG A 11 -1.29 5.03 -2.52
C ARG A 11 -2.20 5.25 -1.32
N GLU A 12 -2.34 6.49 -0.88
CA GLU A 12 -3.26 6.85 0.21
C GLU A 12 -4.71 6.50 -0.11
N LEU A 13 -5.16 6.74 -1.34
CA LEU A 13 -6.52 6.40 -1.76
C LEU A 13 -6.75 4.89 -1.68
N LEU A 14 -5.82 4.09 -2.19
CA LEU A 14 -5.88 2.63 -2.14
C LEU A 14 -5.90 2.10 -0.71
N VAL A 15 -5.00 2.59 0.14
CA VAL A 15 -4.95 2.22 1.57
C VAL A 15 -6.25 2.58 2.26
N LYS A 16 -6.79 3.79 2.06
CA LYS A 16 -8.07 4.21 2.66
C LYS A 16 -9.23 3.32 2.20
N VAL A 17 -9.30 2.97 0.92
CA VAL A 17 -10.35 2.10 0.39
C VAL A 17 -10.23 0.70 0.97
N LEU A 18 -9.05 0.09 0.94
CA LEU A 18 -8.84 -1.28 1.41
C LEU A 18 -9.03 -1.40 2.93
N SER A 19 -8.53 -0.44 3.70
CA SER A 19 -8.75 -0.39 5.16
C SER A 19 -10.23 -0.23 5.51
N ARG A 20 -11.01 0.54 4.73
CA ARG A 20 -12.48 0.62 4.91
C ARG A 20 -13.20 -0.70 4.65
N HIS A 21 -12.63 -1.57 3.82
CA HIS A 21 -13.15 -2.92 3.58
C HIS A 21 -12.68 -3.93 4.64
N GLY A 22 -11.95 -3.47 5.67
CA GLY A 22 -11.49 -4.31 6.79
C GLY A 22 -10.17 -5.04 6.53
N TYR A 23 -9.44 -4.69 5.47
CA TYR A 23 -8.14 -5.27 5.21
C TYR A 23 -7.04 -4.54 5.97
N GLU A 24 -6.10 -5.28 6.55
CA GLU A 24 -4.82 -4.73 6.97
C GLU A 24 -3.92 -4.56 5.74
N VAL A 25 -3.57 -3.31 5.49
CA VAL A 25 -2.79 -2.90 4.32
C VAL A 25 -1.39 -2.52 4.78
N VAL A 26 -0.40 -3.06 4.08
CA VAL A 26 1.00 -2.65 4.20
C VAL A 26 1.33 -1.90 2.91
N GLU A 27 1.78 -0.67 3.06
CA GLU A 27 2.08 0.22 1.93
C GLU A 27 3.59 0.24 1.65
N ALA A 28 3.95 0.32 0.37
CA ALA A 28 5.31 0.52 -0.10
C ALA A 28 5.30 1.53 -1.25
N ALA A 29 6.27 2.44 -1.28
CA ALA A 29 6.46 3.43 -2.33
C ALA A 29 7.30 2.90 -3.51
N SER A 30 7.91 1.72 -3.36
CA SER A 30 8.72 1.10 -4.42
C SER A 30 8.73 -0.42 -4.31
N GLY A 31 9.14 -1.08 -5.40
CA GLY A 31 9.30 -2.53 -5.41
C GLY A 31 10.41 -3.03 -4.49
N GLU A 32 11.45 -2.24 -4.24
CA GLU A 32 12.52 -2.59 -3.29
C GLU A 32 11.99 -2.58 -1.85
N GLU A 33 11.30 -1.50 -1.46
CA GLU A 33 10.63 -1.41 -0.16
C GLU A 33 9.58 -2.53 0.02
N ALA A 34 8.87 -2.90 -1.05
CA ALA A 34 7.92 -4.00 -1.03
C ALA A 34 8.58 -5.37 -0.77
N LEU A 35 9.80 -5.57 -1.26
CA LEU A 35 10.57 -6.80 -1.02
C LEU A 35 11.16 -6.83 0.40
N ASP A 36 11.53 -5.68 0.97
CA ASP A 36 12.00 -5.59 2.36
C ASP A 36 10.90 -5.86 3.39
N LEU A 37 9.63 -5.65 3.01
CA LEU A 37 8.45 -5.87 3.85
C LEU A 37 7.88 -7.31 3.76
N ALA A 38 8.41 -8.15 2.86
CA ALA A 38 7.96 -9.52 2.62
C ALA A 38 8.64 -10.53 3.55
#